data_AF-A0A8T4FQC3-F1
#
_entry.id   AF-A0A8T4FQC3-F1
#
_cell.length_a   1.000
_cell.length_b   1.000
_cell.length_c   1.000
_cell.angle_alpha   90.00
_cell.angle_beta   90.00
_cell.angle_gamma   90.00
#
_symmetry.space_group_name_H-M   'P 1'
#
loop_
_entity.id
_entity.type
_entity.pdbx_description
1 polymer ?
#
loop_
_entity_poly.entity_id
_entity_poly.type
_entity_poly.pdbx_seq_one_letter_code
_entity_poly.pdbx_strand_id
1 'polypeptide(L)'
;MDDLLELRCKYCGAPLDEKDIKSDSPYIKCPSCGTSQQRVDAKAYMDQMMGEIKSWISKAVPGGFSLTQTENVDPIARYNIYVNNVKPMVDPEIREFRLDMNSVISSPLIVLPFSKEKPLSAKRTSTQAFEFNAKLKSIEPLAIDADNKSVIVEAESLAATYALIVNNSKLLGDTTPGRFVLMANNFKESASYMNKCKGYEPFAKRLNAL
;
A
#
# COMPACT_ATOMS: atom_id res chain seq x y z
N MET A 1 -20.06 -8.08 -4.87
CA MET A 1 -18.86 -8.92 -4.67
C MET A 1 -17.83 -8.54 -5.74
N ASP A 2 -17.51 -7.25 -5.88
CA ASP A 2 -16.70 -6.74 -6.99
C ASP A 2 -15.75 -5.58 -6.61
N ASP A 3 -15.67 -5.20 -5.34
CA ASP A 3 -14.87 -4.02 -4.91
C ASP A 3 -13.48 -4.35 -4.33
N LEU A 4 -13.04 -5.62 -4.33
CA LEU A 4 -11.89 -6.03 -3.51
C LEU A 4 -10.59 -6.39 -4.24
N LEU A 5 -10.54 -6.37 -5.58
CA LEU A 5 -9.28 -6.69 -6.29
C LEU A 5 -9.05 -5.79 -7.49
N GLU A 6 -8.73 -4.52 -7.22
CA GLU A 6 -8.07 -3.65 -8.19
C GLU A 6 -6.80 -4.34 -8.71
N LEU A 7 -6.62 -4.38 -10.03
CA LEU A 7 -5.37 -4.86 -10.63
C LEU A 7 -4.22 -4.00 -10.12
N ARG A 8 -3.06 -4.61 -9.86
CA ARG A 8 -1.87 -3.90 -9.39
C ARG A 8 -0.75 -3.95 -10.40
N CYS A 9 0.14 -2.97 -10.28
CA CYS A 9 1.34 -2.89 -11.08
C CYS A 9 2.39 -3.91 -10.64
N LYS A 10 2.84 -4.75 -11.58
CA LYS A 10 3.92 -5.73 -11.37
C LYS A 10 5.25 -5.09 -10.94
N TYR A 11 5.52 -3.86 -11.38
CA TYR A 11 6.80 -3.20 -11.14
C TYR A 11 6.90 -2.48 -9.80
N CYS A 12 5.79 -1.94 -9.30
CA CYS A 12 5.81 -1.14 -8.07
C CYS A 12 4.81 -1.57 -7.00
N GLY A 13 3.86 -2.47 -7.29
CA GLY A 13 2.80 -2.94 -6.39
C GLY A 13 1.58 -2.02 -6.26
N ALA A 14 1.64 -0.82 -6.86
CA ALA A 14 0.56 0.17 -6.75
C ALA A 14 -0.73 -0.30 -7.44
N PRO A 15 -1.91 0.07 -6.93
CA PRO A 15 -3.18 -0.15 -7.63
C PRO A 15 -3.19 0.58 -8.98
N LEU A 16 -3.84 -0.02 -9.97
CA LEU A 16 -4.07 0.55 -11.29
C LEU A 16 -5.40 1.29 -11.33
N ASP A 17 -5.48 2.33 -12.16
CA ASP A 17 -6.69 3.13 -12.29
C ASP A 17 -7.85 2.28 -12.82
N GLU A 18 -9.02 2.38 -12.19
CA GLU A 18 -10.24 1.68 -12.59
C GLU A 18 -10.59 1.90 -14.06
N LYS A 19 -10.31 3.10 -14.60
CA LYS A 19 -10.59 3.43 -16.01
C LYS A 19 -9.77 2.55 -16.94
N ASP A 20 -8.52 2.29 -16.59
CA ASP A 20 -7.63 1.43 -17.36
C ASP A 20 -7.94 -0.06 -17.18
N ILE A 21 -8.55 -0.42 -16.04
CA ILE A 21 -9.07 -1.79 -15.80
C ILE A 21 -10.34 -2.05 -16.64
N LYS A 22 -11.23 -1.05 -16.76
CA LYS A 22 -12.48 -1.14 -17.53
C LYS A 22 -12.25 -0.99 -19.04
N SER A 23 -11.10 -0.47 -19.45
CA SER A 23 -10.64 -0.36 -20.83
C SER A 23 -10.27 -1.72 -21.44
N ASP A 24 -10.54 -1.90 -22.73
CA ASP A 24 -10.11 -3.08 -23.53
C ASP A 24 -8.66 -2.97 -24.04
N SER A 25 -7.94 -1.92 -23.65
CA SER A 25 -6.52 -1.77 -24.03
C SER A 25 -5.68 -2.92 -23.47
N PRO A 26 -4.79 -3.52 -24.30
CA PRO A 26 -3.89 -4.58 -23.84
C PRO A 26 -2.78 -4.07 -22.91
N TYR A 27 -2.47 -2.77 -22.98
CA TYR A 27 -1.45 -2.10 -22.17
C TYR A 27 -2.09 -1.11 -21.19
N ILE A 28 -1.57 -1.11 -19.96
CA ILE A 28 -1.98 -0.20 -18.89
C ILE A 28 -0.73 0.55 -18.40
N LYS A 29 -0.83 1.87 -18.24
CA LYS A 29 0.23 2.70 -17.68
C LYS A 29 -0.01 2.89 -16.19
N CYS A 30 0.97 2.55 -15.36
CA CYS A 30 0.82 2.72 -13.91
C CYS A 30 0.80 4.22 -13.54
N PRO A 31 -0.21 4.68 -12.78
CA PRO A 31 -0.29 6.08 -12.36
C PRO A 31 0.80 6.47 -11.34
N SER A 32 1.36 5.51 -10.61
CA SER A 32 2.36 5.78 -9.58
C SER A 32 3.80 5.74 -10.07
N CYS A 33 4.20 4.72 -10.84
CA CYS A 33 5.58 4.59 -11.33
C CYS A 33 5.73 4.97 -12.81
N GLY A 34 4.64 5.21 -13.55
CA GLY A 34 4.67 5.60 -14.96
C GLY A 34 4.99 4.47 -15.95
N THR A 35 5.32 3.27 -15.46
CA THR A 35 5.67 2.12 -16.31
C THR A 35 4.44 1.57 -17.02
N SER A 36 4.56 1.35 -18.33
CA SER A 36 3.57 0.62 -19.12
C SER A 36 3.79 -0.88 -18.99
N GLN A 37 2.71 -1.63 -18.76
CA GLN A 37 2.75 -3.09 -18.63
C GLN A 37 1.59 -3.73 -19.39
N GLN A 38 1.72 -5.01 -19.73
CA GLN A 38 0.61 -5.77 -20.29
C GLN A 38 -0.41 -6.10 -19.20
N ARG A 39 -1.69 -6.10 -19.56
CA ARG A 39 -2.76 -6.48 -18.62
C ARG A 39 -2.63 -7.92 -18.13
N VAL A 40 -2.11 -8.82 -18.98
CA VAL A 40 -1.87 -10.23 -18.64
C VAL A 40 -0.82 -10.35 -17.53
N ASP A 41 0.25 -9.56 -17.60
CA ASP A 41 1.29 -9.50 -16.55
C ASP A 41 0.73 -9.01 -15.22
N ALA A 42 -0.11 -7.96 -15.25
CA ALA A 42 -0.74 -7.43 -14.04
C ALA A 42 -1.68 -8.46 -13.38
N LYS A 43 -2.45 -9.20 -14.18
CA LYS A 43 -3.30 -10.30 -13.69
C LYS A 43 -2.48 -11.43 -13.07
N ALA A 44 -1.43 -11.89 -13.75
CA ALA A 44 -0.57 -12.94 -13.24
C ALA A 44 0.12 -12.54 -11.93
N TYR A 45 0.58 -11.28 -11.82
CA TYR A 45 1.13 -10.75 -10.58
C TYR A 45 0.09 -10.73 -9.45
N MET A 46 -1.14 -10.30 -9.73
CA MET A 46 -2.23 -10.32 -8.76
C MET A 46 -2.55 -11.73 -8.26
N ASP A 47 -2.59 -12.72 -9.16
CA ASP A 47 -2.85 -14.11 -8.78
C ASP A 47 -1.75 -14.65 -7.84
N GLN A 48 -0.49 -14.34 -8.14
CA GLN A 48 0.64 -14.68 -7.26
C GLN A 48 0.50 -13.99 -5.89
N MET A 49 0.27 -12.69 -5.88
CA MET A 49 0.11 -11.89 -4.66
C MET A 49 -1.04 -12.41 -3.80
N MET A 50 -2.16 -12.79 -4.43
CA MET A 50 -3.30 -13.38 -3.72
C MET A 50 -2.98 -14.76 -3.14
N GLY A 51 -2.15 -15.56 -3.81
CA GLY A 51 -1.63 -16.80 -3.25
C GLY A 51 -0.82 -16.55 -1.97
N GLU A 52 0.05 -15.55 -1.98
CA GLU A 52 0.86 -15.16 -0.82
C GLU A 52 0.00 -14.60 0.33
N ILE A 53 -0.97 -13.74 0.01
CA ILE A 53 -1.93 -13.20 1.00
C ILE A 53 -2.74 -14.32 1.64
N LYS A 54 -3.26 -15.27 0.85
CA LYS A 54 -3.99 -16.44 1.35
C LYS A 54 -3.09 -17.31 2.25
N SER A 55 -1.83 -17.55 1.84
CA SER A 55 -0.87 -18.29 2.66
C SER A 55 -0.58 -17.58 3.99
N TRP A 56 -0.44 -16.26 3.96
CA TRP A 56 -0.22 -15.45 5.15
C TRP A 56 -1.44 -15.47 6.09
N ILE A 57 -2.64 -15.30 5.55
CA ILE A 57 -3.90 -15.43 6.30
C ILE A 57 -4.00 -16.82 6.95
N SER A 58 -3.73 -17.89 6.22
CA SER A 58 -3.82 -19.26 6.75
C SER A 58 -2.82 -19.52 7.89
N LYS A 59 -1.74 -18.75 7.98
CA LYS A 59 -0.83 -18.77 9.15
C LYS A 59 -1.37 -17.96 10.32
N ALA A 60 -2.04 -16.85 10.03
CA ALA A 60 -2.57 -15.92 11.02
C ALA A 60 -3.95 -16.31 11.56
N VAL A 61 -4.67 -17.23 10.93
CA VAL A 61 -6.05 -17.60 11.28
C VAL A 61 -6.13 -19.11 11.56
N PRO A 62 -6.74 -19.54 12.68
CA PRO A 62 -6.91 -20.96 12.99
C PRO A 62 -7.66 -21.73 11.90
N GLY A 63 -7.25 -22.98 11.65
CA GLY A 63 -7.88 -23.86 10.66
C GLY A 63 -9.38 -24.05 10.94
N GLY A 64 -10.20 -23.86 9.90
CA GLY A 64 -11.67 -23.95 9.97
C GLY A 64 -12.41 -22.61 10.00
N PHE A 65 -11.70 -21.49 10.15
CA PHE A 65 -12.29 -20.15 10.04
C PHE A 65 -12.20 -19.64 8.60
N SER A 66 -13.35 -19.25 8.01
CA SER A 66 -13.39 -18.63 6.68
C SER A 66 -13.52 -17.12 6.77
N LEU A 67 -12.57 -16.38 6.19
CA LEU A 67 -12.64 -14.91 6.11
C LEU A 67 -13.84 -14.42 5.28
N THR A 68 -14.32 -15.22 4.33
CA THR A 68 -15.46 -14.88 3.47
C THR A 68 -16.80 -14.91 4.19
N GLN A 69 -16.86 -15.50 5.40
CA GLN A 69 -18.07 -15.56 6.23
C GLN A 69 -17.83 -14.91 7.60
N THR A 70 -16.88 -13.98 7.69
CA THR A 70 -16.53 -13.26 8.93
C THR A 70 -17.73 -12.60 9.59
N GLU A 71 -18.70 -12.11 8.82
CA GLU A 71 -19.94 -11.53 9.34
C GLU A 71 -20.81 -12.53 10.11
N ASN A 72 -20.75 -13.82 9.76
CA ASN A 72 -21.52 -14.89 10.40
C ASN A 72 -20.81 -15.46 11.64
N VAL A 73 -19.57 -15.03 11.92
CA VAL A 73 -18.82 -15.49 13.09
C VAL A 73 -19.04 -14.56 14.27
N ASP A 74 -19.16 -15.16 15.45
CA ASP A 74 -19.32 -14.44 16.71
C ASP A 74 -18.27 -13.31 16.87
N PRO A 75 -18.68 -12.10 17.26
CA PRO A 75 -17.77 -10.97 17.44
C PRO A 75 -16.64 -11.22 18.45
N ILE A 76 -16.89 -11.95 19.54
CA ILE A 76 -15.87 -12.25 20.55
C ILE A 76 -14.83 -13.21 19.96
N ALA A 77 -15.27 -14.22 19.20
CA ALA A 77 -14.37 -15.13 18.51
C ALA A 77 -13.47 -14.40 17.50
N ARG A 78 -14.03 -13.49 16.70
CA ARG A 78 -13.28 -12.64 15.76
C ARG A 78 -12.25 -11.76 16.46
N TYR A 79 -12.65 -11.09 17.54
CA TYR A 79 -11.76 -10.27 18.35
C TYR A 79 -10.60 -11.10 18.93
N ASN A 80 -10.91 -12.28 19.48
CA ASN A 80 -9.88 -13.18 20.01
C ASN A 80 -8.91 -13.68 18.94
N ILE A 81 -9.39 -13.96 17.73
CA ILE A 81 -8.51 -14.34 16.60
C ILE A 81 -7.59 -13.18 16.25
N TYR A 82 -8.13 -11.97 16.12
CA TYR A 82 -7.36 -10.78 15.80
C TYR A 82 -6.28 -10.51 16.85
N VAL A 83 -6.64 -10.43 18.13
CA VAL A 83 -5.72 -10.07 19.22
C VAL A 83 -4.63 -11.11 19.42
N ASN A 84 -4.96 -12.41 19.33
CA ASN A 84 -4.00 -13.47 19.65
C ASN A 84 -3.12 -13.89 18.46
N ASN A 85 -3.60 -13.76 17.22
CA ASN A 85 -2.88 -14.30 16.06
C ASN A 85 -2.47 -13.21 15.06
N VAL A 86 -3.33 -12.22 14.81
CA VAL A 86 -3.08 -11.20 13.78
C VAL A 86 -2.25 -10.05 14.33
N LYS A 87 -2.68 -9.48 15.45
CA LYS A 87 -2.03 -8.33 16.09
C LYS A 87 -0.53 -8.55 16.38
N PRO A 88 -0.09 -9.71 16.92
CA PRO A 88 1.33 -9.95 17.19
C PRO A 88 2.20 -10.02 15.94
N MET A 89 1.64 -10.36 14.77
CA MET A 89 2.35 -10.37 13.49
C MET A 89 2.40 -8.97 12.86
N VAL A 90 1.35 -8.17 13.04
CA VAL A 90 1.18 -6.87 12.40
C VAL A 90 1.88 -5.75 13.19
N ASP A 91 1.79 -5.74 14.51
CA ASP A 91 2.36 -4.67 15.35
C ASP A 91 3.88 -4.46 15.15
N PRO A 92 4.72 -5.51 15.04
CA PRO A 92 6.14 -5.34 14.73
C PRO A 92 6.39 -4.72 13.35
N GLU A 93 5.69 -5.19 12.32
CA GLU A 93 5.79 -4.65 10.95
C GLU A 93 5.42 -3.17 10.91
N ILE A 94 4.33 -2.76 11.59
CA ILE A 94 3.95 -1.34 11.69
C ILE A 94 5.06 -0.49 12.29
N ARG A 95 5.67 -0.97 13.38
CA ARG A 95 6.79 -0.26 14.03
C ARG A 95 7.96 -0.11 13.09
N GLU A 96 8.29 -1.15 12.33
CA GLU A 96 9.36 -1.07 11.34
C GLU A 96 9.02 -0.10 10.20
N PHE A 97 7.78 -0.12 9.68
CA PHE A 97 7.34 0.84 8.66
C PHE A 97 7.41 2.29 9.15
N ARG A 98 7.08 2.54 10.43
CA ARG A 98 7.25 3.88 11.03
C ARG A 98 8.72 4.32 11.05
N LEU A 99 9.63 3.42 11.41
CA LEU A 99 11.07 3.71 11.40
C LEU A 99 11.61 3.93 9.99
N ASP A 100 11.23 3.06 9.05
CA ASP A 100 11.64 3.15 7.65
C ASP A 100 11.09 4.45 7.02
N MET A 101 9.84 4.83 7.32
CA MET A 101 9.26 6.10 6.88
C MET A 101 10.09 7.30 7.34
N ASN A 102 10.50 7.34 8.61
CA ASN A 102 11.31 8.43 9.15
C ASN A 102 12.65 8.57 8.38
N SER A 103 13.25 7.46 7.98
CA SER A 103 14.46 7.46 7.15
C SER A 103 14.19 8.07 5.76
N VAL A 104 13.07 7.69 5.14
CA VAL A 104 12.69 8.15 3.81
C VAL A 104 12.39 9.65 3.79
N ILE A 105 11.57 10.15 4.72
CA ILE A 105 11.16 11.56 4.74
C ILE A 105 12.28 12.53 5.16
N SER A 106 13.35 12.00 5.76
CA SER A 106 14.55 12.77 6.12
C SER A 106 15.44 13.06 4.91
N SER A 107 15.20 12.37 3.79
CA SER A 107 15.93 12.56 2.55
C SER A 107 15.25 13.59 1.63
N PRO A 108 15.96 14.18 0.65
CA PRO A 108 15.37 15.06 -0.34
C PRO A 108 14.24 14.35 -1.10
N LEU A 109 13.04 14.92 -1.05
CA LEU A 109 11.85 14.37 -1.72
C LEU A 109 11.63 14.97 -3.12
N ILE A 110 12.30 16.07 -3.43
CA ILE A 110 12.19 16.78 -4.70
C ILE A 110 13.56 17.12 -5.25
N VAL A 111 13.65 17.17 -6.58
CA VAL A 111 14.83 17.65 -7.33
C VAL A 111 14.40 18.72 -8.30
N LEU A 112 15.33 19.59 -8.67
CA LEU A 112 15.10 20.59 -9.71
C LEU A 112 14.78 19.90 -11.05
N PRO A 113 13.97 20.52 -11.92
CA PRO A 113 13.53 19.94 -13.19
C PRO A 113 14.64 19.36 -14.06
N PHE A 114 15.81 20.00 -14.02
CA PHE A 114 16.98 19.69 -14.85
C PHE A 114 18.02 18.79 -14.16
N SER A 115 17.73 18.36 -12.93
CA SER A 115 18.63 17.53 -12.14
C SER A 115 18.10 16.10 -12.02
N LYS A 116 19.02 15.17 -11.79
CA LYS A 116 18.73 13.81 -11.37
C LYS A 116 19.43 13.58 -10.04
N GLU A 117 18.76 12.86 -9.16
CA GLU A 117 19.36 12.41 -7.91
C GLU A 117 19.35 10.89 -7.86
N LYS A 118 20.25 10.32 -7.07
CA LYS A 118 20.24 8.88 -6.86
C LYS A 118 18.97 8.51 -6.08
N PRO A 119 18.23 7.47 -6.50
CA PRO A 119 17.14 6.95 -5.70
C PRO A 119 17.63 6.63 -4.28
N LEU A 120 16.77 6.88 -3.31
CA LEU A 120 16.99 6.58 -1.91
C LEU A 120 17.26 5.09 -1.75
N SER A 121 18.22 4.76 -0.87
CA SER A 121 18.38 3.39 -0.38
C SER A 121 17.28 3.07 0.63
N ALA A 122 16.11 2.68 0.11
CA ALA A 122 14.99 2.24 0.93
C ALA A 122 15.21 0.79 1.39
N LYS A 123 15.03 0.51 2.69
CA LYS A 123 15.19 -0.83 3.27
C LYS A 123 14.16 -1.82 2.71
N ARG A 124 12.92 -1.35 2.56
CA ARG A 124 11.80 -2.09 1.94
C ARG A 124 11.45 -1.51 0.58
N THR A 125 11.07 -2.37 -0.36
CA THR A 125 10.61 -1.94 -1.68
C THR A 125 9.16 -1.42 -1.63
N SER A 126 8.79 -0.61 -2.62
CA SER A 126 7.41 -0.15 -2.80
C SER A 126 6.42 -1.34 -2.93
N THR A 127 6.84 -2.40 -3.61
CA THR A 127 6.05 -3.61 -3.80
C THR A 127 5.73 -4.29 -2.48
N GLN A 128 6.74 -4.51 -1.62
CA GLN A 128 6.56 -5.10 -0.29
C GLN A 128 5.60 -4.27 0.58
N ALA A 129 5.67 -2.94 0.48
CA ALA A 129 4.81 -2.04 1.22
C ALA A 129 3.34 -2.08 0.72
N PHE A 130 3.11 -2.13 -0.59
CA PHE A 130 1.76 -2.30 -1.14
C PHE A 130 1.18 -3.70 -0.90
N GLU A 131 2.01 -4.74 -0.88
CA GLU A 131 1.60 -6.09 -0.50
C GLU A 131 1.20 -6.16 0.97
N PHE A 132 1.96 -5.49 1.85
CA PHE A 132 1.58 -5.37 3.27
C PHE A 132 0.27 -4.60 3.43
N ASN A 133 0.09 -3.50 2.69
CA ASN A 133 -1.18 -2.78 2.62
C ASN A 133 -2.35 -3.70 2.19
N ALA A 134 -2.15 -4.54 1.17
CA ALA A 134 -3.16 -5.50 0.73
C ALA A 134 -3.45 -6.58 1.79
N LYS A 135 -2.44 -7.07 2.51
CA LYS A 135 -2.60 -7.98 3.65
C LYS A 135 -3.45 -7.35 4.75
N LEU A 136 -3.19 -6.09 5.10
CA LEU A 136 -3.96 -5.35 6.10
C LEU A 136 -5.43 -5.17 5.70
N LYS A 137 -5.71 -4.84 4.44
CA LYS A 137 -7.09 -4.78 3.93
C LYS A 137 -7.81 -6.13 4.04
N SER A 138 -7.10 -7.23 3.81
CA SER A 138 -7.71 -8.57 3.86
C SER A 138 -8.13 -9.01 5.27
N ILE A 139 -7.55 -8.43 6.31
CA ILE A 139 -7.84 -8.74 7.72
C ILE A 139 -8.73 -7.69 8.40
N GLU A 140 -9.06 -6.58 7.71
CA GLU A 140 -9.95 -5.53 8.22
C GLU A 140 -11.26 -6.09 8.81
N PRO A 141 -11.92 -7.11 8.20
CA PRO A 141 -13.15 -7.68 8.77
C PRO A 141 -13.00 -8.37 10.13
N LEU A 142 -11.76 -8.69 10.55
CA LEU A 142 -11.46 -9.28 11.86
C LEU A 142 -11.37 -8.24 12.98
N ALA A 143 -11.07 -6.98 12.64
CA ALA A 143 -11.05 -5.90 13.62
C ALA A 143 -12.47 -5.38 13.85
N ILE A 144 -12.98 -5.60 15.06
CA ILE A 144 -14.37 -5.25 15.41
C ILE A 144 -14.43 -3.92 16.15
N ASP A 145 -13.56 -3.76 17.13
CA ASP A 145 -13.44 -2.58 17.98
C ASP A 145 -12.86 -1.39 17.22
N ALA A 146 -13.26 -0.19 17.65
CA ALA A 146 -12.83 1.06 17.03
C ALA A 146 -11.31 1.26 17.12
N ASP A 147 -10.69 0.78 18.20
CA ASP A 147 -9.25 0.92 18.43
C ASP A 147 -8.47 0.08 17.42
N ASN A 148 -8.76 -1.22 17.29
CA ASN A 148 -8.09 -2.08 16.31
C ASN A 148 -8.37 -1.65 14.86
N LYS A 149 -9.58 -1.17 14.55
CA LYS A 149 -9.86 -0.57 13.24
C LYS A 149 -8.99 0.64 12.97
N SER A 150 -8.82 1.52 13.95
CA SER A 150 -7.96 2.70 13.81
C SER A 150 -6.48 2.31 13.59
N VAL A 151 -6.00 1.25 14.25
CA VAL A 151 -4.64 0.72 14.06
C VAL A 151 -4.45 0.18 12.64
N ILE A 152 -5.43 -0.56 12.10
CA ILE A 152 -5.37 -1.05 10.71
C ILE A 152 -5.37 0.12 9.72
N VAL A 153 -6.25 1.10 9.90
CA VAL A 153 -6.31 2.28 9.02
C VAL A 153 -4.99 3.07 9.05
N GLU A 154 -4.40 3.21 10.23
CA GLU A 154 -3.10 3.87 10.37
C GLU A 154 -2.00 3.08 9.66
N ALA A 155 -1.93 1.77 9.89
CA ALA A 155 -0.97 0.87 9.28
C ALA A 155 -1.09 0.85 7.74
N GLU A 156 -2.33 0.79 7.23
CA GLU A 156 -2.65 0.85 5.81
C GLU A 156 -2.09 2.14 5.20
N SER A 157 -2.43 3.27 5.83
CA SER A 157 -2.07 4.61 5.37
C SER A 157 -0.56 4.81 5.38
N LEU A 158 0.12 4.31 6.41
CA LEU A 158 1.57 4.41 6.57
C LEU A 158 2.31 3.58 5.51
N ALA A 159 1.86 2.35 5.27
CA ALA A 159 2.44 1.48 4.25
C ALA A 159 2.23 2.04 2.83
N ALA A 160 1.02 2.53 2.52
CA ALA A 160 0.72 3.14 1.22
C ALA A 160 1.57 4.40 0.97
N THR A 161 1.62 5.29 1.97
CA THR A 161 2.43 6.51 1.91
C THR A 161 3.91 6.18 1.72
N TYR A 162 4.43 5.17 2.44
CA TYR A 162 5.83 4.76 2.30
C TYR A 162 6.11 4.30 0.88
N ALA A 163 5.22 3.46 0.33
CA ALA A 163 5.37 2.93 -1.02
C ALA A 163 5.38 4.04 -2.08
N LEU A 164 4.48 5.03 -1.95
CA LEU A 164 4.38 6.18 -2.86
C LEU A 164 5.62 7.08 -2.79
N ILE A 165 6.16 7.33 -1.59
CA ILE A 165 7.38 8.13 -1.46
C ILE A 165 8.60 7.37 -2.01
N VAL A 166 8.69 6.07 -1.79
CA VAL A 166 9.74 5.24 -2.41
C VAL A 166 9.62 5.24 -3.94
N ASN A 167 8.40 5.21 -4.49
CA ASN A 167 8.18 5.37 -5.92
C ASN A 167 8.65 6.75 -6.42
N ASN A 168 8.35 7.82 -5.69
CA ASN A 168 8.86 9.15 -6.01
C ASN A 168 10.38 9.20 -6.02
N SER A 169 11.02 8.53 -5.06
CA SER A 169 12.46 8.45 -5.02
C SER A 169 13.07 7.76 -6.25
N LYS A 170 12.41 6.73 -6.79
CA LYS A 170 12.80 6.11 -8.07
C LYS A 170 12.61 7.08 -9.24
N LEU A 171 11.53 7.85 -9.25
CA LEU A 171 11.24 8.86 -10.28
C LEU A 171 12.26 10.03 -10.29
N LEU A 172 12.88 10.36 -9.14
CA LEU A 172 13.96 11.36 -9.07
C LEU A 172 15.16 11.00 -9.95
N GLY A 173 15.47 9.70 -10.06
CA GLY A 173 16.57 9.18 -10.89
C GLY A 173 16.19 8.94 -12.35
N ASP A 174 14.90 8.98 -12.69
CA ASP A 174 14.36 8.59 -13.99
C ASP A 174 14.19 9.79 -14.95
N THR A 175 14.11 9.53 -16.25
CA THR A 175 13.86 10.50 -17.34
C THR A 175 12.47 10.39 -17.96
N THR A 176 11.58 9.60 -17.37
CA THR A 176 10.22 9.42 -17.89
C THR A 176 9.52 10.78 -18.12
N PRO A 177 9.00 11.04 -19.34
CA PRO A 177 8.21 12.24 -19.61
C PRO A 177 7.02 12.35 -18.65
N GLY A 178 6.87 13.52 -18.03
CA GLY A 178 5.82 13.75 -17.03
C GLY A 178 6.14 13.20 -15.64
N ARG A 179 7.40 12.83 -15.32
CA ARG A 179 7.81 12.36 -13.99
C ARG A 179 7.34 13.27 -12.84
N PHE A 180 7.38 14.60 -13.02
CA PHE A 180 6.92 15.55 -12.00
C PHE A 180 5.41 15.50 -11.77
N VAL A 181 4.62 15.19 -12.80
CA VAL A 181 3.17 14.99 -12.66
C VAL A 181 2.91 13.71 -11.88
N LEU A 182 3.62 12.62 -12.20
CA LEU A 182 3.53 11.36 -11.44
C LEU A 182 3.94 11.57 -9.98
N MET A 183 5.01 12.33 -9.74
CA MET A 183 5.48 12.65 -8.40
C MET A 183 4.46 13.46 -7.59
N ALA A 184 3.91 14.51 -8.20
CA ALA A 184 2.87 15.33 -7.57
C ALA A 184 1.61 14.50 -7.26
N ASN A 185 1.21 13.59 -8.15
CA ASN A 185 0.09 12.68 -7.90
C ASN A 185 0.38 11.75 -6.71
N ASN A 186 1.56 11.14 -6.66
CA ASN A 186 1.98 10.30 -5.54
C ASN A 186 2.03 11.08 -4.21
N PHE A 187 2.45 12.34 -4.22
CA PHE A 187 2.45 13.18 -3.01
C PHE A 187 1.04 13.54 -2.55
N LYS A 188 0.14 13.90 -3.47
CA LYS A 188 -1.28 14.14 -3.15
C LYS A 188 -1.97 12.90 -2.61
N GLU A 189 -1.72 11.75 -3.22
CA GLU A 189 -2.26 10.47 -2.77
C GLU A 189 -1.70 10.10 -1.39
N SER A 190 -0.40 10.27 -1.18
CA SER A 190 0.25 10.12 0.13
C SER A 190 -0.37 11.02 1.20
N ALA A 191 -0.66 12.28 0.86
CA ALA A 191 -1.32 13.21 1.76
C ALA A 191 -2.74 12.74 2.10
N SER A 192 -3.48 12.18 1.13
CA SER A 192 -4.82 11.64 1.37
C SER A 192 -4.82 10.47 2.35
N TYR A 193 -3.80 9.61 2.32
CA TYR A 193 -3.60 8.54 3.30
C TYR A 193 -3.24 9.11 4.68
N MET A 194 -2.27 10.02 4.75
CA MET A 194 -1.84 10.61 6.03
C MET A 194 -2.93 11.44 6.72
N ASN A 195 -3.86 12.03 5.98
CA ASN A 195 -5.02 12.72 6.55
C ASN A 195 -5.99 11.77 7.31
N LYS A 196 -5.92 10.46 7.07
CA LYS A 196 -6.69 9.46 7.84
C LYS A 196 -6.07 9.16 9.20
N CYS A 197 -4.82 9.55 9.42
CA CYS A 197 -4.06 9.27 10.65
C CYS A 197 -4.05 10.50 11.58
N LYS A 198 -4.49 10.32 12.83
CA LYS A 198 -4.42 11.38 13.84
C LYS A 198 -2.97 11.73 14.16
N GLY A 199 -2.64 13.02 14.19
CA GLY A 199 -1.29 13.51 14.53
C GLY A 199 -0.34 13.63 13.34
N TYR A 200 -0.75 13.22 12.14
CA TYR A 200 0.04 13.33 10.90
C TYR A 200 -0.38 14.51 10.02
N GLU A 201 -1.24 15.41 10.51
CA GLU A 201 -1.78 16.55 9.76
C GLU A 201 -0.68 17.49 9.23
N PRO A 202 0.39 17.82 9.99
CA PRO A 202 1.48 18.63 9.47
C PRO A 202 2.21 17.96 8.30
N PHE A 203 2.37 16.63 8.38
CA PHE A 203 3.04 15.87 7.32
C PHE A 203 2.16 15.79 6.06
N ALA A 204 0.85 15.54 6.21
CA ALA A 204 -0.09 15.58 5.10
C ALA A 204 -0.13 16.95 4.40
N LYS A 205 -0.09 18.06 5.17
CA LYS A 205 0.01 19.42 4.61
C LYS A 205 1.30 19.61 3.81
N ARG A 206 2.44 19.13 4.31
CA ARG A 206 3.72 19.19 3.60
C ARG A 206 3.64 18.43 2.28
N LEU A 207 3.09 17.21 2.29
CA LEU A 207 2.93 16.39 1.08
C LEU A 207 2.03 17.06 0.05
N ASN A 208 0.92 17.70 0.47
CA ASN A 208 0.04 18.44 -0.45
C ASN A 208 0.67 19.68 -1.09
N ALA A 209 1.72 20.22 -0.48
CA ALA A 209 2.43 21.39 -0.98
C ALA A 209 3.56 21.03 -1.97
N LEU A 210 3.89 19.74 -2.12
CA LEU A 210 4.89 19.20 -3.05
C LEU A 210 4.24 18.73 -4.36
#